data_AF-K1QVD5-F1
#
_entry.id   AF-K1QVD5-F1
#
_cell.length_a   1.000
_cell.length_b   1.000
_cell.length_c   1.000
_cell.angle_alpha   90.00
_cell.angle_beta   90.00
_cell.angle_gamma   90.00
#
_symmetry.space_group_name_H-M   'P 1'
#
loop_
_entity.id
_entity.type
_entity.pdbx_description
1 polymer ?
#
loop_
_entity_poly.entity_id
_entity_poly.type
_entity_poly.pdbx_seq_one_letter_code
_entity_poly.pdbx_strand_id
1 'polypeptide(L)'
;MNENGKPKWLVTFSPVTRMSEVNTEVFDAVLVSNGHDFNDYTPNIPGLELFEGRAIHSKEFRYEEHFDGLRVAILGCHYSGEDISMHVAKFAKKVMRTIYEDCSEVIETFTLIPLGKR
;
A
#
# COMPACT_ATOMS: atom_id res chain seq x y z
N MET A 1 0.95 38.64 2.46
CA MET A 1 1.99 38.73 3.50
C MET A 1 1.33 38.98 4.85
N ASN A 2 1.86 38.46 5.96
CA ASN A 2 1.43 38.85 7.31
C ASN A 2 2.18 40.11 7.81
N GLU A 3 1.89 40.55 9.02
CA GLU A 3 2.52 41.72 9.67
C GLU A 3 4.05 41.62 9.77
N ASN A 4 4.60 40.40 9.68
CA ASN A 4 6.03 40.11 9.71
C ASN A 4 6.63 39.88 8.31
N GLY A 5 5.90 40.21 7.23
CA GLY A 5 6.37 40.05 5.86
C GLY A 5 6.43 38.61 5.35
N LYS A 6 5.88 37.62 6.08
CA LYS A 6 5.87 36.21 5.67
C LYS A 6 4.69 35.91 4.73
N PRO A 7 4.83 34.96 3.78
CA PRO A 7 3.71 34.53 2.95
C PRO A 7 2.60 33.92 3.83
N LYS A 8 1.35 34.16 3.45
CA LYS A 8 0.17 33.54 4.06
C LYS A 8 -0.34 32.43 3.15
N TRP A 9 -0.92 31.39 3.72
CA TRP A 9 -1.49 30.28 2.98
C TRP A 9 -3.00 30.43 2.86
N LEU A 10 -3.52 30.32 1.64
CA LEU A 10 -4.94 30.19 1.39
C LEU A 10 -5.26 28.69 1.33
N VAL A 11 -6.04 28.18 2.28
CA VAL A 11 -6.36 26.75 2.38
C VAL A 11 -7.84 26.56 2.06
N THR A 12 -8.10 25.70 1.08
CA THR A 12 -9.45 25.29 0.69
C THR A 12 -9.74 23.91 1.24
N PHE A 13 -10.87 23.73 1.93
CA PHE A 13 -11.25 22.47 2.55
C PHE A 13 -12.76 22.23 2.52
N SER A 14 -13.15 20.96 2.58
CA SER A 14 -14.54 20.52 2.69
C SER A 14 -14.73 19.70 3.97
N PRO A 15 -15.62 20.10 4.89
CA PRO A 15 -15.89 19.32 6.10
C PRO A 15 -16.39 17.92 5.76
N VAL A 16 -15.93 16.91 6.51
CA VAL A 16 -16.34 15.51 6.30
C VAL A 16 -17.86 15.32 6.39
N THR A 17 -18.54 16.12 7.22
CA THR A 17 -20.00 16.09 7.36
C THR A 17 -20.76 16.79 6.23
N ARG A 18 -20.07 17.63 5.44
CA ARG A 18 -20.65 18.48 4.38
C ARG A 18 -19.69 18.53 3.19
N MET A 19 -19.45 17.39 2.57
CA MET A 19 -18.47 17.25 1.47
C MET A 19 -18.78 18.09 0.22
N SER A 20 -20.03 18.52 0.04
CA SER A 20 -20.42 19.43 -1.05
C SER A 20 -20.11 20.91 -0.76
N GLU A 21 -19.77 21.25 0.47
CA GLU A 21 -19.41 22.60 0.87
C GLU A 21 -17.89 22.79 0.71
N VAL A 22 -17.51 23.88 0.04
CA VAL A 22 -16.11 24.25 -0.16
C VAL A 22 -15.86 25.54 0.59
N ASN A 23 -15.04 25.46 1.65
CA ASN A 23 -14.63 26.59 2.46
C ASN A 23 -13.22 27.01 2.09
N THR A 24 -12.90 28.28 2.30
CA THR A 24 -11.55 28.82 2.07
C THR A 24 -11.18 29.77 3.19
N GLU A 25 -10.04 29.52 3.83
CA GLU A 25 -9.55 30.30 4.97
C GLU A 25 -8.05 30.61 4.82
N VAL A 26 -7.62 31.69 5.48
CA VAL A 26 -6.23 32.16 5.42
C VAL A 26 -5.50 31.81 6.71
N PHE A 27 -4.36 31.14 6.58
CA PHE A 27 -3.51 30.72 7.71
C PHE A 27 -2.12 31.34 7.62
N ASP A 28 -1.52 31.61 8.78
CA ASP A 28 -0.14 32.10 8.86
C ASP A 28 0.89 30.99 8.63
N ALA A 29 0.52 29.73 8.88
CA ALA A 29 1.33 28.55 8.64
C ALA A 29 0.45 27.32 8.37
N VAL A 30 0.97 26.36 7.60
CA VAL A 30 0.31 25.07 7.29
C VAL A 30 1.31 23.95 7.55
N LEU A 31 0.87 22.92 8.27
CA LEU A 31 1.60 21.66 8.43
C LEU A 31 0.93 20.58 7.59
N VAL A 32 1.67 19.96 6.68
CA VAL A 32 1.17 18.85 5.87
C VAL A 32 1.63 17.54 6.50
N SER A 33 0.68 16.75 6.98
CA SER A 33 0.91 15.48 7.67
C SER A 33 0.00 14.36 7.14
N ASN A 34 -0.19 14.31 5.82
CA ASN A 34 -1.07 13.35 5.14
C ASN A 34 -0.45 11.96 4.93
N GLY A 35 0.83 11.77 5.29
CA GLY A 35 1.56 10.51 5.07
C GLY A 35 2.03 10.35 3.62
N HIS A 36 2.92 9.37 3.40
CA HIS A 36 3.51 9.10 2.08
C HIS A 36 2.94 7.83 1.42
N ASP A 37 2.47 6.85 2.20
CA ASP A 37 2.03 5.53 1.74
C ASP A 37 0.54 5.43 1.38
N PHE A 38 -0.08 6.54 0.97
CA PHE A 38 -1.51 6.52 0.60
C PHE A 38 -1.74 6.17 -0.88
N ASN A 39 -0.79 6.52 -1.74
CA ASN A 39 -0.91 6.31 -3.17
C ASN A 39 -0.26 4.98 -3.56
N ASP A 40 -1.09 4.04 -3.99
CA ASP A 40 -0.64 2.68 -4.24
C ASP A 40 0.03 2.59 -5.61
N TYR A 41 1.16 1.88 -5.69
CA TYR A 41 1.84 1.53 -6.93
C TYR A 41 1.81 0.02 -7.18
N THR A 42 0.83 -0.43 -7.94
CA THR A 42 0.75 -1.81 -8.40
C THR A 42 1.42 -1.95 -9.78
N PRO A 43 2.67 -2.46 -9.88
CA PRO A 43 3.35 -2.65 -11.15
C PRO A 43 2.57 -3.59 -12.09
N ASN A 44 2.63 -3.29 -13.38
CA ASN A 44 2.18 -4.22 -14.41
C ASN A 44 3.19 -5.36 -14.53
N ILE A 45 2.78 -6.58 -14.23
CA ILE A 45 3.61 -7.78 -14.32
C ILE A 45 3.20 -8.54 -15.59
N PRO A 46 4.08 -8.61 -16.61
CA PRO A 46 3.75 -9.33 -17.85
C PRO A 46 3.41 -10.80 -17.58
N GLY A 47 2.28 -11.28 -18.12
CA GLY A 47 1.82 -12.65 -17.94
C GLY A 47 1.04 -12.89 -16.64
N LEU A 48 0.85 -11.88 -15.79
CA LEU A 48 0.03 -11.99 -14.58
C LEU A 48 -1.43 -12.26 -14.92
N GLU A 49 -1.92 -11.79 -16.06
CA GLU A 49 -3.26 -12.06 -16.59
C GLU A 49 -3.51 -13.55 -16.90
N LEU A 50 -2.44 -14.32 -17.13
CA LEU A 50 -2.50 -15.76 -17.36
C LEU A 50 -2.43 -16.56 -16.05
N PHE A 51 -2.18 -15.89 -14.93
CA PHE A 51 -2.12 -16.53 -13.63
C PHE A 51 -3.54 -16.87 -13.17
N GLU A 52 -3.86 -18.16 -13.11
CA GLU A 52 -5.17 -18.65 -12.66
C GLU A 52 -5.41 -18.45 -11.16
N GLY A 53 -4.35 -18.08 -10.43
CA GLY A 53 -4.40 -17.85 -9.00
C GLY A 53 -4.90 -16.46 -8.59
N ARG A 54 -4.99 -16.22 -7.28
CA ARG A 54 -5.30 -14.87 -6.77
C ARG A 54 -4.03 -14.05 -6.66
N ALA A 55 -4.07 -12.82 -7.17
CA ALA A 55 -3.08 -11.76 -6.95
C ALA A 55 -3.76 -10.63 -6.16
N ILE A 56 -3.13 -10.17 -5.07
CA ILE A 56 -3.59 -9.02 -4.27
C ILE A 56 -2.42 -8.12 -3.92
N HIS A 57 -2.69 -6.84 -3.70
CA HIS A 57 -1.73 -5.88 -3.17
C HIS A 57 -1.63 -5.95 -1.63
N SER A 58 -0.50 -5.58 -1.01
CA SER A 58 -0.32 -5.48 0.45
C SER A 58 -1.43 -4.70 1.14
N LYS A 59 -1.95 -3.63 0.51
CA LYS A 59 -3.03 -2.83 1.09
C LYS A 59 -4.34 -3.60 1.23
N GLU A 60 -4.53 -4.69 0.49
CA GLU A 60 -5.69 -5.57 0.58
C GLU A 60 -5.50 -6.69 1.62
N PHE A 61 -4.28 -6.91 2.13
CA PHE A 61 -4.03 -7.91 3.15
C PHE A 61 -4.73 -7.55 4.47
N ARG A 62 -5.56 -8.46 4.98
CA ARG A 62 -6.34 -8.26 6.23
C ARG A 62 -6.35 -9.45 7.17
N TYR A 63 -6.41 -10.66 6.62
CA TYR A 63 -6.58 -11.90 7.37
C TYR A 63 -5.68 -12.99 6.80
N GLU A 64 -4.76 -13.50 7.61
CA GLU A 64 -3.80 -14.54 7.22
C GLU A 64 -4.42 -15.92 6.99
N GLU A 65 -5.59 -16.19 7.57
CA GLU A 65 -6.32 -17.46 7.41
C GLU A 65 -6.75 -17.70 5.96
N HIS A 66 -6.90 -16.63 5.16
CA HIS A 66 -7.19 -16.74 3.73
C HIS A 66 -6.07 -17.40 2.92
N PHE A 67 -4.89 -17.65 3.52
CA PHE A 67 -3.75 -18.28 2.87
C PHE A 67 -3.49 -19.70 3.38
N ASP A 68 -4.40 -20.26 4.19
CA ASP A 68 -4.24 -21.59 4.77
C ASP A 68 -4.08 -22.69 3.71
N GLY A 69 -3.02 -23.49 3.86
CA GLY A 69 -2.69 -24.58 2.94
C GLY A 69 -2.25 -24.14 1.53
N LEU A 70 -2.16 -22.84 1.26
CA LEU A 70 -1.78 -22.30 -0.05
C LEU A 70 -0.25 -22.19 -0.21
N ARG A 71 0.20 -22.17 -1.46
CA ARG A 71 1.56 -21.72 -1.79
C ARG A 71 1.45 -20.22 -2.05
N VAL A 72 2.32 -19.43 -1.45
CA VAL A 72 2.27 -17.97 -1.53
C VAL A 72 3.62 -17.46 -2.03
N ALA A 73 3.62 -16.70 -3.12
CA ALA A 73 4.77 -15.90 -3.52
C ALA A 73 4.51 -14.43 -3.16
N ILE A 74 5.44 -13.81 -2.46
CA ILE A 74 5.44 -12.41 -2.04
C ILE A 74 6.45 -11.65 -2.91
N LEU A 75 5.95 -10.72 -3.71
CA LEU A 75 6.78 -9.86 -4.55
C LEU A 75 7.08 -8.55 -3.82
N GLY A 76 8.27 -8.44 -3.22
CA GLY A 76 8.69 -7.26 -2.44
C GLY A 76 9.39 -7.64 -1.14
N CYS A 77 10.46 -6.92 -0.79
CA CYS A 77 11.32 -7.23 0.36
C CYS A 77 11.28 -6.21 1.50
N HIS A 78 10.54 -5.11 1.36
CA HIS A 78 10.48 -4.04 2.37
C HIS A 78 9.58 -4.40 3.56
N TYR A 79 9.33 -3.46 4.49
CA TYR A 79 8.64 -3.72 5.77
C TYR A 79 7.32 -4.49 5.63
N SER A 80 6.41 -4.06 4.74
CA SER A 80 5.13 -4.74 4.54
C SER A 80 5.31 -6.18 4.03
N GLY A 81 6.26 -6.41 3.12
CA GLY A 81 6.53 -7.74 2.58
C GLY A 81 7.12 -8.68 3.62
N GLU A 82 7.99 -8.17 4.50
CA GLU A 82 8.50 -8.90 5.67
C GLU A 82 7.36 -9.29 6.62
N ASP A 83 6.58 -8.31 7.07
CA ASP A 83 5.50 -8.52 8.05
C ASP A 83 4.43 -9.49 7.53
N ILE A 84 3.97 -9.28 6.29
CA ILE A 84 2.99 -10.17 5.64
C ILE A 84 3.57 -11.58 5.53
N SER A 85 4.85 -11.72 5.18
CA SER A 85 5.45 -13.05 5.06
C SER A 85 5.47 -13.81 6.38
N MET A 86 5.74 -13.13 7.50
CA MET A 86 5.71 -13.72 8.82
C MET A 86 4.29 -14.14 9.24
N HIS A 87 3.28 -13.34 8.89
CA HIS A 87 1.88 -13.65 9.19
C HIS A 87 1.40 -14.85 8.35
N VAL A 88 1.63 -14.80 7.04
CA VAL A 88 1.20 -15.83 6.09
C VAL A 88 1.92 -17.16 6.34
N ALA A 89 3.20 -17.14 6.74
CA ALA A 89 3.99 -18.35 7.00
C ALA A 89 3.40 -19.25 8.10
N LYS A 90 2.52 -18.72 8.96
CA LYS A 90 1.83 -19.51 10.00
C LYS A 90 0.75 -20.45 9.43
N PHE A 91 0.19 -20.12 8.26
CA PHE A 91 -0.97 -20.79 7.67
C PHE A 91 -0.66 -21.40 6.30
N ALA A 92 0.16 -20.72 5.49
CA ALA A 92 0.49 -21.17 4.16
C ALA A 92 1.33 -22.45 4.17
N LYS A 93 1.09 -23.32 3.18
CA LYS A 93 1.90 -24.52 2.93
C LYS A 93 3.35 -24.17 2.60
N LYS A 94 3.58 -23.07 1.88
CA LYS A 94 4.91 -22.58 1.52
C LYS A 94 4.86 -21.10 1.20
N VAL A 95 5.80 -20.33 1.73
CA VAL A 95 6.01 -18.92 1.40
C VAL A 95 7.33 -18.77 0.64
N MET A 96 7.31 -17.99 -0.44
CA MET A 96 8.48 -17.60 -1.21
C MET A 96 8.51 -16.08 -1.29
N ARG A 97 9.67 -15.46 -1.08
CA ARG A 97 9.85 -14.01 -1.23
C ARG A 97 10.84 -13.73 -2.34
N THR A 98 10.56 -12.74 -3.16
CA THR A 98 11.54 -12.21 -4.11
C THR A 98 12.33 -11.09 -3.46
N ILE A 99 13.66 -11.15 -3.58
CA ILE A 99 14.57 -10.08 -3.20
C ILE A 99 15.11 -9.43 -4.48
N TYR A 100 14.99 -8.10 -4.58
CA TYR A 100 15.72 -7.32 -5.58
C TYR A 100 16.92 -6.69 -4.89
N GLU A 101 18.01 -6.49 -5.63
CA GLU A 101 19.28 -5.93 -5.11
C GLU A 101 19.12 -4.51 -4.56
N ASP A 102 18.09 -3.79 -5.02
CA ASP A 102 17.71 -2.47 -4.52
C ASP A 102 16.30 -2.52 -3.94
N CYS A 103 16.22 -2.58 -2.61
CA CYS A 103 14.96 -2.64 -1.86
C CYS A 103 14.44 -1.21 -1.51
N SER A 104 14.97 -0.17 -2.17
CA SER A 104 14.67 1.26 -1.93
C SER A 104 13.44 1.78 -2.67
N GLU A 105 13.00 1.09 -3.73
CA GLU A 105 11.74 1.36 -4.40
C GLU A 105 10.65 0.42 -3.87
N VAL A 106 9.54 1.01 -3.44
CA VAL A 106 8.38 0.34 -2.86
C VAL A 106 7.78 -0.61 -3.90
N ILE A 107 8.22 -1.86 -3.91
CA ILE A 107 7.47 -2.94 -4.55
C ILE A 107 6.48 -3.44 -3.50
N GLU A 108 5.34 -2.76 -3.53
CA GLU A 108 4.02 -3.25 -3.17
C GLU A 108 3.92 -4.78 -3.27
N THR A 109 3.64 -5.40 -2.12
CA THR A 109 3.67 -6.85 -1.97
C THR A 109 2.54 -7.51 -2.75
N PHE A 110 2.87 -8.28 -3.78
CA PHE A 110 1.91 -9.15 -4.44
C PHE A 110 1.95 -10.52 -3.80
N THR A 111 0.79 -11.02 -3.36
CA THR A 111 0.64 -12.43 -3.01
C THR A 111 0.09 -13.20 -4.19
N LEU A 112 0.90 -14.06 -4.83
CA LEU A 112 0.43 -15.01 -5.84
C LEU A 112 0.03 -16.32 -5.16
N ILE A 113 -1.24 -16.70 -5.32
CA ILE A 113 -1.84 -17.92 -4.77
C ILE A 113 -2.11 -18.92 -5.90
N PRO A 114 -1.28 -19.95 -6.17
CA PRO A 114 -1.60 -20.96 -7.16
C PRO A 114 -2.86 -21.74 -6.75
N LEU A 115 -3.83 -21.85 -7.66
CA LEU A 115 -4.94 -22.79 -7.52
C LEU A 115 -4.40 -24.22 -7.64
N GLY A 116 -4.19 -24.88 -6.49
CA GLY A 116 -4.11 -26.34 -6.43
C GLY A 116 -2.78 -27.01 -6.84
N LYS A 117 -2.32 -27.86 -5.91
CA LYS A 117 -1.37 -28.99 -6.01
C LYS A 117 -0.49 -29.10 -7.26
N ARG A 118 0.76 -28.65 -7.11
CA ARG A 118 1.95 -29.51 -7.21
C ARG A 118 2.91 -29.16 -6.07
#